data_AF-A0A180GU66-F1
#
_entry.id   AF-A0A180GU66-F1
#
_cell.length_a   1.000
_cell.length_b   1.000
_cell.length_c   1.000
_cell.angle_alpha   90.00
_cell.angle_beta   90.00
_cell.angle_gamma   90.00
#
_symmetry.space_group_name_H-M   'P 1'
#
loop_
_entity.id
_entity.type
_entity.pdbx_description
1 polymer ?
#
loop_
_entity_poly.entity_id
_entity_poly.type
_entity_poly.pdbx_seq_one_letter_code
_entity_poly.pdbx_strand_id
1 'polypeptide(L)'
;MDERLMADKDCKMAEMHDWVALGISELSPVMNECIYFFRYAKDEDTRIPDTFRKQLVSLFRALDCPLGNYNSTQPRIYVSGQGRGKYSNADIVIWP
;
A
#
# COMPACT_ATOMS: atom_id res chain seq x y z
N MET A 1 2.30 -17.07 30.55
CA MET A 1 2.57 -16.19 29.40
C MET A 1 1.20 -15.70 28.94
N ASP A 2 0.99 -14.39 28.95
CA ASP A 2 -0.32 -13.73 28.99
C ASP A 2 -1.02 -13.74 27.62
N GLU A 3 -2.24 -14.30 27.53
CA GLU A 3 -2.99 -14.50 26.27
C GLU A 3 -3.18 -13.20 25.48
N ARG A 4 -3.29 -12.07 26.19
CA ARG A 4 -3.37 -10.73 25.57
C ARG A 4 -2.14 -10.35 24.76
N LEU A 5 -0.96 -10.76 25.21
CA LEU A 5 0.30 -10.45 24.52
C LEU A 5 0.41 -11.23 23.20
N MET A 6 -0.14 -12.45 23.18
CA MET A 6 -0.17 -13.29 21.97
C MET A 6 -1.17 -12.73 20.95
N ALA A 7 -2.36 -12.35 21.40
CA ALA A 7 -3.37 -11.73 20.54
C ALA A 7 -2.88 -10.42 19.88
N ASP A 8 -2.20 -9.55 20.62
CA ASP A 8 -1.63 -8.31 20.06
C ASP A 8 -0.54 -8.58 19.02
N LYS A 9 0.28 -9.63 19.23
CA LYS A 9 1.28 -10.06 18.25
C LYS A 9 0.64 -10.60 16.98
N ASP A 10 -0.40 -11.41 17.10
CA ASP A 10 -1.10 -12.00 15.95
C ASP A 10 -1.79 -10.92 15.12
N CYS A 11 -2.44 -9.94 15.76
CA CYS A 11 -3.03 -8.78 15.07
C CYS A 11 -1.98 -7.98 14.28
N LYS A 12 -0.79 -7.75 14.84
CA LYS A 12 0.30 -7.03 14.16
C LYS A 12 0.82 -7.79 12.93
N MET A 13 0.93 -9.11 13.05
CA MET A 13 1.36 -9.96 11.93
C MET A 13 0.31 -10.00 10.82
N ALA A 14 -0.98 -10.06 11.19
CA ALA A 14 -2.08 -9.98 10.23
C ALA A 14 -2.06 -8.67 9.45
N GLU A 15 -1.96 -7.52 10.13
CA GLU A 15 -1.90 -6.20 9.48
C GLU A 15 -0.72 -6.13 8.49
N MET A 16 0.47 -6.61 8.87
CA MET A 16 1.62 -6.65 7.96
C MET A 16 1.34 -7.53 6.73
N HIS A 17 0.74 -8.71 6.90
CA HIS A 17 0.42 -9.60 5.79
C HIS A 17 -0.64 -9.01 4.86
N ASP A 18 -1.63 -8.28 5.38
CA ASP A 18 -2.64 -7.61 4.56
C ASP A 18 -1.99 -6.56 3.64
N TRP A 19 -1.02 -5.80 4.16
CA TRP A 19 -0.26 -4.84 3.35
C TRP A 19 0.64 -5.52 2.31
N VAL A 20 1.28 -6.64 2.66
CA VAL A 20 2.05 -7.44 1.70
C VAL A 20 1.15 -7.97 0.60
N ALA A 21 -0.03 -8.49 0.95
CA ALA A 21 -1.00 -8.99 -0.01
C ALA A 21 -1.44 -7.87 -0.97
N LEU A 22 -1.85 -6.71 -0.44
CA LEU A 22 -2.23 -5.55 -1.25
C LEU A 22 -1.12 -5.12 -2.22
N GLY A 23 0.12 -5.06 -1.72
CA GLY A 23 1.28 -4.66 -2.52
C GLY A 23 1.54 -5.60 -3.71
N ILE A 24 1.44 -6.91 -3.49
CA ILE A 24 1.70 -7.92 -4.52
C ILE A 24 0.52 -8.07 -5.48
N SER A 25 -0.72 -8.09 -4.97
CA SER A 25 -1.89 -8.44 -5.77
C SER A 25 -2.52 -7.26 -6.50
N GLU A 26 -2.35 -6.04 -6.00
CA GLU A 26 -3.02 -4.86 -6.55
C GLU A 26 -2.03 -3.77 -6.96
N LEU A 27 -1.22 -3.28 -6.04
CA LEU A 27 -0.36 -2.12 -6.30
C LEU A 27 0.63 -2.36 -7.44
N SER A 28 1.41 -3.43 -7.34
CA SER A 28 2.44 -3.75 -8.34
C SER A 28 1.84 -3.99 -9.74
N PRO A 29 0.78 -4.80 -9.92
CA PRO A 29 0.11 -4.95 -11.22
C PRO A 29 -0.43 -3.64 -11.79
N VAL A 30 -1.17 -2.85 -11.00
CA VAL A 30 -1.78 -1.59 -11.47
C VAL A 30 -0.71 -0.57 -11.85
N MET A 31 0.39 -0.50 -11.08
CA MET A 31 1.51 0.37 -11.39
C MET A 31 2.21 -0.04 -12.69
N ASN A 32 2.42 -1.33 -12.92
CA ASN A 32 3.01 -1.84 -14.16
C ASN A 32 2.14 -1.51 -15.38
N GLU A 33 0.82 -1.67 -15.29
CA GLU A 33 -0.10 -1.29 -16.36
C GLU A 33 -0.06 0.22 -16.61
N CYS A 34 -0.03 1.05 -15.55
CA CYS A 34 0.16 2.49 -15.72
C CYS A 34 1.47 2.81 -16.46
N ILE A 35 2.59 2.21 -16.04
CA ILE A 35 3.89 2.42 -16.71
C ILE A 35 3.80 2.01 -18.17
N TYR A 36 3.18 0.87 -18.48
CA TYR A 36 2.99 0.38 -19.84
C TYR A 36 2.20 1.38 -20.69
N PHE A 37 0.99 1.73 -20.27
CA PHE A 37 0.11 2.59 -21.07
C PHE A 37 0.63 4.03 -21.18
N PHE A 38 1.25 4.58 -20.13
CA PHE A 38 1.75 5.96 -20.17
C PHE A 38 3.09 6.13 -20.89
N ARG A 39 3.89 5.06 -21.03
CA ARG A 39 5.25 5.17 -21.61
C ARG A 39 5.47 4.39 -22.90
N TYR A 40 4.75 3.29 -23.11
CA TYR A 40 5.09 2.32 -24.16
C TYR A 40 3.94 2.04 -25.11
N ALA A 41 2.69 2.05 -24.65
CA ALA A 41 1.55 1.86 -25.53
C ALA A 41 1.49 2.97 -26.58
N LYS A 42 1.25 2.58 -27.84
CA LYS A 42 0.98 3.51 -28.95
C LYS A 42 -0.51 3.74 -29.16
N ASP A 43 -1.32 3.29 -28.21
CA ASP A 43 -2.77 3.29 -28.31
C ASP A 43 -3.31 4.71 -28.16
N GLU A 44 -4.28 5.07 -29.00
CA GLU A 44 -4.98 6.36 -28.92
C GLU A 44 -6.17 6.29 -27.95
N ASP A 45 -6.61 5.08 -27.57
CA ASP A 45 -7.70 4.90 -26.61
C ASP A 45 -7.26 5.23 -25.18
N THR A 46 -7.62 6.43 -24.75
CA THR A 46 -7.27 6.95 -23.41
C THR A 46 -8.07 6.31 -22.27
N ARG A 47 -9.12 5.52 -22.53
CA ARG A 47 -9.99 4.95 -21.48
C ARG A 47 -9.28 3.95 -20.58
N ILE A 48 -8.39 3.15 -21.18
CA ILE A 48 -7.63 2.12 -20.47
C ILE A 48 -6.60 2.75 -19.51
N PRO A 49 -5.70 3.65 -19.96
CA PRO A 49 -4.80 4.35 -19.05
C PRO A 49 -5.53 5.15 -17.97
N ASP A 50 -6.67 5.76 -18.29
CA ASP A 50 -7.46 6.50 -17.29
C ASP A 50 -8.05 5.58 -16.20
N THR A 51 -8.39 4.34 -16.54
CA THR A 51 -8.90 3.37 -15.57
C THR A 51 -7.80 2.98 -14.57
N PHE A 52 -6.62 2.59 -15.07
CA PHE A 52 -5.49 2.25 -14.22
C PHE A 52 -5.00 3.46 -13.41
N ARG A 53 -4.99 4.66 -13.99
CA ARG A 53 -4.66 5.89 -13.27
C ARG A 53 -5.59 6.12 -12.07
N LYS A 54 -6.91 5.96 -12.25
CA LYS A 54 -7.87 6.12 -11.15
C LYS A 54 -7.66 5.08 -10.06
N GLN A 55 -7.41 3.83 -10.44
CA GLN A 55 -7.09 2.75 -9.49
C GLN A 55 -5.82 3.05 -8.71
N LEU A 56 -4.75 3.45 -9.41
CA LEU A 56 -3.46 3.78 -8.81
C LEU A 56 -3.59 4.95 -7.81
N VAL A 57 -4.32 6.00 -8.17
CA VAL A 57 -4.61 7.13 -7.25
C VAL A 57 -5.39 6.66 -6.02
N SER A 58 -6.33 5.73 -6.17
CA SER A 58 -7.06 5.15 -5.04
C SER A 58 -6.15 4.35 -4.10
N LEU A 59 -5.24 3.55 -4.66
CA LEU A 59 -4.26 2.76 -3.90
C LEU A 59 -3.28 3.67 -3.14
N PHE A 60 -2.76 4.72 -3.78
CA PHE A 60 -1.91 5.70 -3.09
C PHE A 60 -2.65 6.44 -1.98
N ARG A 61 -3.92 6.79 -2.18
CA ARG A 61 -4.74 7.38 -1.09
C ARG A 61 -4.91 6.43 0.09
N ALA A 62 -5.02 5.12 -0.16
CA ALA A 62 -5.08 4.12 0.90
C ALA A 62 -3.76 4.05 1.68
N LEU A 63 -2.61 4.25 1.03
CA LEU A 63 -1.28 4.34 1.67
C LEU A 63 -1.06 5.66 2.41
N ASP A 64 -1.57 6.77 1.90
CA ASP A 64 -1.43 8.10 2.51
C ASP A 64 -2.21 8.22 3.83
N CYS A 65 -3.29 7.46 3.99
CA CYS A 65 -4.10 7.46 5.20
C CYS A 65 -3.31 7.02 6.46
N PRO A 66 -2.61 5.88 6.47
CA PRO A 66 -1.74 5.48 7.58
C PRO A 66 -0.43 6.29 7.65
N LEU A 67 0.20 6.62 6.51
CA LEU A 67 1.51 7.29 6.46
C LEU A 67 1.44 8.80 6.73
N GLY A 68 0.24 9.37 6.71
CA GLY A 68 -0.10 10.61 7.39
C GLY A 68 0.72 11.83 6.98
N ASN A 69 0.30 12.50 5.91
CA ASN A 69 0.63 13.93 5.72
C ASN A 69 -0.60 14.84 5.76
N TYR A 70 -1.84 14.32 5.87
CA TYR A 70 -3.02 15.15 5.62
C TYR A 70 -3.90 15.50 6.84
N ASN A 71 -3.68 15.00 8.06
CA ASN A 71 -4.35 15.48 9.32
C ASN A 71 -4.05 14.63 10.58
N SER A 72 -3.11 13.68 10.55
CA SER A 72 -2.86 12.81 11.72
C SER A 72 -1.98 13.50 12.76
N THR A 73 -2.42 13.50 14.03
CA THR A 73 -1.61 13.91 15.19
C THR A 73 -0.46 12.94 15.50
N GLN A 74 -0.45 11.76 14.86
CA GLN A 74 0.64 10.77 14.92
C GLN A 74 0.80 10.10 13.54
N PRO A 75 1.56 10.70 12.61
CA PRO A 75 1.80 10.08 11.31
C PRO A 75 2.64 8.81 11.49
N ARG A 76 2.29 7.72 10.79
CA ARG A 76 3.14 6.53 10.74
C ARG A 76 4.29 6.79 9.78
N ILE A 77 5.47 6.30 10.13
CA ILE A 77 6.67 6.30 9.29
C ILE A 77 6.68 5.05 8.39
N TYR A 78 6.12 3.95 8.90
CA TYR A 78 6.06 2.66 8.22
C TYR A 78 4.62 2.21 8.03
N VAL A 79 4.39 1.39 7.02
CA VAL A 79 3.06 1.00 6.55
C VAL A 79 2.28 0.22 7.63
N SER A 80 2.97 -0.66 8.37
CA SER A 80 2.36 -1.53 9.38
C SER A 80 2.88 -1.25 10.81
N GLY A 81 2.07 -1.59 11.82
CA GLY A 81 2.45 -1.53 13.22
C GLY A 81 1.92 -0.32 14.00
N GLN A 82 2.08 -0.38 15.32
CA GLN A 82 1.57 0.63 16.26
C GLN A 82 2.43 1.91 16.31
N GLY A 83 1.81 3.03 16.67
CA GLY A 83 2.50 4.32 16.82
C GLY A 83 3.07 4.80 15.49
N ARG A 84 4.40 4.94 15.41
CA ARG A 84 5.10 5.33 14.16
C ARG A 84 5.24 4.17 13.15
N GLY A 85 4.69 2.99 13.45
CA GLY A 85 4.91 1.77 12.68
C GLY A 85 6.30 1.17 12.90
N LYS A 86 6.56 0.01 12.31
CA LYS A 86 7.87 -0.65 12.31
C LYS A 86 8.19 -1.16 10.91
N TYR A 87 9.39 -0.85 10.43
CA TYR A 87 9.88 -1.37 9.15
C TYR A 87 9.72 -2.89 9.05
N SER A 88 9.16 -3.34 7.95
CA SER A 88 8.67 -4.70 7.76
C SER A 88 8.68 -5.12 6.28
N ASN A 89 8.28 -6.37 6.02
CA ASN A 89 8.10 -6.85 4.65
C ASN A 89 7.06 -6.04 3.88
N ALA A 90 6.07 -5.45 4.55
CA ALA A 90 5.09 -4.57 3.91
C ALA A 90 5.78 -3.37 3.25
N ASP A 91 6.72 -2.72 3.96
CA ASP A 91 7.47 -1.58 3.42
C ASP A 91 8.38 -2.00 2.26
N ILE A 92 9.01 -3.18 2.35
CA ILE A 92 9.86 -3.72 1.27
C ILE A 92 9.05 -3.97 -0.01
N VAL A 93 7.82 -4.47 0.13
CA VAL A 93 6.95 -4.79 -1.01
C VAL A 93 6.35 -3.51 -1.63
N ILE A 94 5.99 -2.53 -0.82
CA ILE A 94 5.26 -1.33 -1.27
C ILE A 94 6.19 -0.24 -1.81
N TRP A 95 7.44 -0.16 -1.34
CA TRP A 95 8.35 0.94 -1.66
C TRP A 95 8.90 1.00 -3.09
N PRO A 96 9.30 -0.12 -3.73
CA PRO A 96 9.85 -0.12 -5.09
C PRO A 96 8.88 0.46 -6.13
#